data_AF-G4YFP4-F1
#
_entry.id   AF-G4YFP4-F1
#
_cell.length_a   1.000
_cell.length_b   1.000
_cell.length_c   1.000
_cell.angle_alpha   90.00
_cell.angle_beta   90.00
_cell.angle_gamma   90.00
#
_symmetry.space_group_name_H-M   'P 1'
#
loop_
_entity.id
_entity.type
_entity.pdbx_description
1 polymer ?
#
loop_
_entity_poly.entity_id
_entity_poly.type
_entity_poly.pdbx_seq_one_letter_code
_entity_poly.pdbx_strand_id
1 'polypeptide(L)'
;AFVFSAKLDVDGMTYVGSGDDDDPFIVGVTSLAILDSCIRFSTGDARVLFHADATFKLSDIGYPVITCGFTDQARRYQVGAFFVVSRRTEHEYTECFRAFVELVRSLRGISIRCDFTMSDAEDAQFLALQNVPTFQHATKLMCFFHVLYNVRKRTQHLL
;
A
#
# COMPACT_ATOMS: atom_id res chain seq x y z
N ALA A 1 -9.74 -15.96 -2.61
CA ALA A 1 -9.02 -14.85 -1.94
C ALA A 1 -8.70 -15.28 -0.51
N PHE A 2 -7.69 -14.68 0.12
CA PHE A 2 -7.33 -14.92 1.51
C PHE A 2 -6.96 -13.59 2.19
N VAL A 3 -7.01 -13.60 3.52
CA VAL A 3 -6.66 -12.47 4.38
C VAL A 3 -5.25 -12.65 4.92
N PHE A 4 -4.51 -11.56 5.09
CA PHE A 4 -3.19 -11.51 5.70
C PHE A 4 -3.05 -10.24 6.56
N SER A 5 -1.85 -9.97 7.07
CA SER A 5 -1.50 -8.82 7.94
C SER A 5 -2.10 -8.81 9.35
N ALA A 6 -2.84 -9.85 9.75
CA ALA A 6 -3.34 -9.95 11.12
C ALA A 6 -2.21 -10.19 12.12
N LYS A 7 -2.34 -9.59 13.30
CA LYS A 7 -1.44 -9.77 14.44
C LYS A 7 -1.89 -10.98 15.25
N LEU A 8 -1.06 -11.41 16.19
CA LEU A 8 -1.46 -12.37 17.22
C LEU A 8 -1.68 -11.62 18.54
N ASP A 9 -2.73 -11.95 19.27
CA ASP A 9 -2.96 -11.45 20.62
C ASP A 9 -2.12 -12.21 21.67
N VAL A 10 -2.35 -11.89 22.95
CA VAL A 10 -1.65 -12.50 24.09
C VAL A 10 -1.88 -14.00 24.21
N ASP A 11 -2.98 -14.51 23.65
CA ASP A 11 -3.35 -15.92 23.65
C ASP A 11 -2.91 -16.63 22.36
N GLY A 12 -2.22 -15.92 21.46
CA GLY A 12 -1.76 -16.43 20.17
C GLY A 12 -2.88 -16.55 19.13
N MET A 13 -4.04 -15.93 19.38
CA MET A 13 -5.17 -15.91 18.46
C MET A 13 -5.06 -14.74 17.49
N THR A 14 -5.66 -14.89 16.30
CA THR A 14 -5.64 -13.84 15.29
C THR A 14 -6.39 -12.61 15.76
N TYR A 15 -5.70 -11.47 15.78
CA TYR A 15 -6.22 -10.19 16.20
C TYR A 15 -5.94 -9.12 15.14
N VAL A 16 -6.96 -8.36 14.78
CA VAL A 16 -6.84 -7.32 13.76
C VAL A 16 -6.87 -5.91 14.33
N GLY A 17 -7.44 -5.71 15.53
CA GLY A 17 -7.72 -4.39 16.12
C GLY A 17 -9.22 -4.09 16.17
N SER A 18 -9.63 -3.26 17.12
CA SER A 18 -11.01 -2.76 17.28
C SER A 18 -11.34 -1.65 16.28
N GLY A 19 -10.33 -0.93 15.80
CA GLY A 19 -10.47 0.21 14.89
C GLY A 19 -10.45 1.57 15.57
N ASP A 20 -10.40 1.60 16.91
CA ASP A 20 -10.26 2.82 17.70
C ASP A 20 -8.90 3.49 17.45
N ASP A 21 -8.78 4.76 17.84
CA ASP A 21 -7.56 5.55 17.66
C ASP A 21 -6.33 4.91 18.32
N ASP A 22 -6.52 4.30 19.49
CA ASP A 22 -5.47 3.62 20.26
C ASP A 22 -5.26 2.16 19.86
N ASP A 23 -6.16 1.61 19.02
CA ASP A 23 -6.12 0.21 18.57
C ASP A 23 -6.59 0.08 17.12
N PRO A 24 -5.81 0.63 16.17
CA PRO A 24 -6.17 0.64 14.76
C PRO A 24 -6.11 -0.77 14.16
N PHE A 25 -6.99 -1.04 13.19
CA PHE A 25 -6.97 -2.29 12.47
C PHE A 25 -6.41 -2.19 11.05
N ILE A 26 -5.79 -3.28 10.61
CA ILE A 26 -5.26 -3.47 9.25
C ILE A 26 -5.63 -4.87 8.78
N VAL A 27 -6.38 -4.95 7.68
CA VAL A 27 -6.80 -6.21 7.07
C VAL A 27 -6.36 -6.24 5.62
N GLY A 28 -5.30 -7.00 5.32
CA GLY A 28 -4.83 -7.25 3.96
C GLY A 28 -5.65 -8.34 3.27
N VAL A 29 -6.02 -8.13 2.02
CA VAL A 29 -6.77 -9.08 1.18
C VAL A 29 -6.08 -9.24 -0.16
N THR A 30 -5.85 -10.49 -0.57
CA THR A 30 -5.35 -10.81 -1.92
C THR A 30 -5.77 -12.22 -2.35
N SER A 31 -5.24 -12.70 -3.48
CA SER A 31 -5.32 -14.10 -3.89
C SER A 31 -4.00 -14.51 -4.52
N LEU A 32 -3.73 -15.82 -4.59
CA LEU A 32 -2.53 -16.31 -5.27
C LEU A 32 -2.48 -15.83 -6.73
N ALA A 33 -3.61 -15.82 -7.44
CA ALA A 33 -3.68 -15.33 -8.81
C ALA A 33 -3.34 -13.84 -8.94
N ILE A 34 -3.85 -12.99 -8.03
CA ILE A 34 -3.52 -11.55 -7.99
C ILE A 34 -2.02 -11.37 -7.70
N LEU A 35 -1.51 -12.06 -6.70
CA LEU A 35 -0.10 -11.98 -6.30
C LEU A 35 0.83 -12.43 -7.43
N ASP A 36 0.52 -13.56 -8.08
CA ASP A 36 1.30 -14.11 -9.19
C ASP A 36 1.27 -13.21 -10.42
N SER A 37 0.13 -12.56 -10.70
CA SER A 37 0.04 -11.57 -11.77
C SER A 37 0.90 -10.35 -11.45
N CYS A 38 0.78 -9.83 -10.22
CA CYS A 38 1.48 -8.65 -9.74
C CYS A 38 3.00 -8.80 -9.74
N ILE A 39 3.51 -9.96 -9.30
CA ILE A 39 4.95 -10.25 -9.25
C ILE A 39 5.59 -10.20 -10.64
N ARG A 40 4.87 -10.60 -11.71
CA ARG A 40 5.39 -10.52 -13.08
C ARG A 40 5.75 -9.09 -13.50
N PHE A 41 5.13 -8.09 -12.86
CA PHE A 41 5.38 -6.67 -13.10
C PHE A 41 6.57 -6.16 -12.26
N SER A 42 7.05 -6.94 -11.29
CA SER A 42 8.16 -6.60 -10.40
C SER A 42 9.46 -7.40 -10.64
N THR A 43 9.50 -8.35 -11.60
CA THR A 43 10.62 -9.29 -11.75
C THR A 43 11.29 -9.30 -13.14
N GLY A 44 11.05 -8.31 -13.99
CA GLY A 44 11.76 -8.17 -15.28
C GLY A 44 13.06 -7.36 -15.20
N ASP A 45 13.82 -7.26 -16.29
CA ASP A 45 15.00 -6.37 -16.44
C ASP A 45 14.63 -4.87 -16.48
N ALA A 46 13.36 -4.58 -16.29
CA ALA A 46 12.73 -3.29 -16.35
C ALA A 46 12.86 -2.51 -15.03
N ARG A 47 12.82 -1.18 -15.12
CA ARG A 47 12.65 -0.36 -13.92
C ARG A 47 11.25 -0.60 -13.35
N VAL A 48 11.19 -0.96 -12.06
CA VAL A 48 9.96 -1.33 -11.37
C VAL A 48 9.38 -0.11 -10.65
N LEU A 49 8.08 0.15 -10.86
CA LEU A 49 7.32 1.20 -10.19
C LEU A 49 6.26 0.59 -9.29
N PHE A 50 6.45 0.68 -7.97
CA PHE A 50 5.41 0.36 -6.98
C PHE A 50 4.41 1.51 -6.86
N HIS A 51 3.14 1.16 -6.71
CA HIS A 51 2.04 2.10 -6.51
C HIS A 51 1.32 1.80 -5.20
N ALA A 52 1.06 2.86 -4.44
CA ALA A 52 0.13 2.87 -3.32
C ALA A 52 -0.89 4.00 -3.52
N ASP A 53 -2.16 3.72 -3.28
CA ASP A 53 -3.23 4.73 -3.40
C ASP A 53 -4.30 4.47 -2.34
N ALA A 54 -4.66 5.50 -1.57
CA ALA A 54 -5.70 5.41 -0.55
C ALA A 54 -7.05 5.84 -1.11
N THR A 55 -7.91 4.87 -1.37
CA THR A 55 -9.25 5.07 -1.90
C THR A 55 -10.29 5.14 -0.78
N PHE A 56 -11.25 6.06 -0.91
CA PHE A 56 -12.35 6.25 0.04
C PHE A 56 -13.65 5.69 -0.50
N LYS A 57 -14.60 5.41 0.41
CA LYS A 57 -15.99 5.02 0.11
C LYS A 57 -16.15 3.63 -0.55
N LEU A 58 -15.29 2.68 -0.18
CA LEU A 58 -15.41 1.28 -0.61
C LEU A 58 -16.11 0.38 0.42
N SER A 59 -16.42 0.90 1.61
CA SER A 59 -17.22 0.19 2.62
C SER A 59 -18.40 1.06 3.06
N ASP A 60 -19.49 0.42 3.50
CA ASP A 60 -20.68 1.09 4.01
C ASP A 60 -20.38 1.99 5.22
N ILE A 61 -19.32 1.64 5.97
CA ILE A 61 -18.84 2.34 7.17
C ILE A 61 -17.78 3.41 6.82
N GLY A 62 -17.32 3.45 5.57
CA GLY A 62 -16.42 4.49 5.07
C GLY A 62 -14.93 4.31 5.39
N TYR A 63 -14.51 3.12 5.86
CA TYR A 63 -13.09 2.83 6.06
C TYR A 63 -12.29 2.96 4.76
N PRO A 64 -11.11 3.61 4.81
CA PRO A 64 -10.20 3.68 3.68
C PRO A 64 -9.72 2.29 3.23
N VAL A 65 -9.48 2.18 1.93
CA VAL A 65 -8.82 1.02 1.34
C VAL A 65 -7.56 1.48 0.64
N ILE A 66 -6.43 0.93 1.06
CA ILE A 66 -5.14 1.15 0.42
C ILE A 66 -4.95 0.06 -0.63
N THR A 67 -4.73 0.48 -1.88
CA THR A 67 -4.36 -0.44 -2.95
C THR A 67 -2.84 -0.47 -3.10
N CYS A 68 -2.28 -1.66 -3.32
CA CYS A 68 -0.86 -1.84 -3.59
C CYS A 68 -0.69 -2.58 -4.91
N GLY A 69 0.18 -2.13 -5.79
CA GLY A 69 0.42 -2.78 -7.08
C GLY A 69 1.68 -2.30 -7.77
N PHE A 70 1.92 -2.78 -8.99
CA PHE A 70 3.06 -2.35 -9.81
C PHE A 70 2.60 -1.91 -11.19
N THR A 71 3.37 -1.00 -11.78
CA THR A 71 3.27 -0.65 -13.19
C THR A 71 4.50 -1.14 -13.94
N ASP A 72 4.28 -1.83 -15.07
CA ASP A 72 5.36 -2.31 -15.94
C ASP A 72 5.83 -1.26 -16.96
N GLN A 73 6.87 -1.58 -17.73
CA GLN A 73 7.37 -0.73 -18.81
C GLN A 73 6.35 -0.45 -19.91
N ALA A 74 5.38 -1.34 -20.11
CA ALA A 74 4.27 -1.13 -21.05
C ALA A 74 3.20 -0.19 -20.47
N ARG A 75 3.44 0.39 -19.29
CA ARG A 75 2.51 1.26 -18.54
C ARG A 75 1.21 0.56 -18.16
N ARG A 76 1.24 -0.76 -18.02
CA ARG A 76 0.10 -1.53 -17.50
C ARG A 76 0.23 -1.60 -15.99
N TYR A 77 -0.88 -1.41 -15.31
CA TYR A 77 -0.97 -1.51 -13.86
C TYR A 77 -1.56 -2.86 -13.45
N GLN A 78 -0.97 -3.49 -12.44
CA GLN A 78 -1.49 -4.71 -11.83
C GLN A 78 -1.53 -4.55 -10.31
N VAL A 79 -2.73 -4.69 -9.74
CA VAL A 79 -2.92 -4.74 -8.29
C VAL A 79 -2.34 -6.03 -7.72
N GLY A 80 -1.75 -5.94 -6.53
CA GLY A 80 -1.18 -7.04 -5.75
C GLY A 80 -1.90 -7.31 -4.44
N ALA A 81 -2.42 -6.26 -3.80
CA ALA A 81 -3.17 -6.39 -2.55
C ALA A 81 -4.07 -5.18 -2.31
N PHE A 82 -5.08 -5.41 -1.49
CA PHE A 82 -5.94 -4.39 -0.91
C PHE A 82 -5.78 -4.44 0.62
N PHE A 83 -5.77 -3.28 1.28
CA PHE A 83 -5.78 -3.21 2.74
C PHE A 83 -6.95 -2.36 3.19
N VAL A 84 -7.82 -2.91 4.02
CA VAL A 84 -8.81 -2.12 4.74
C VAL A 84 -8.15 -1.65 6.04
N VAL A 85 -8.15 -0.35 6.27
CA VAL A 85 -7.51 0.25 7.45
C VAL A 85 -8.48 1.15 8.20
N SER A 86 -8.38 1.20 9.53
CA SER A 86 -9.16 2.16 10.31
C SER A 86 -8.54 3.56 10.33
N ARG A 87 -7.21 3.65 10.10
CA ARG A 87 -6.44 4.89 10.13
C ARG A 87 -5.48 5.01 8.95
N ARG A 88 -5.04 6.24 8.68
CA ARG A 88 -4.11 6.59 7.59
C ARG A 88 -2.89 7.32 8.15
N THR A 89 -2.30 6.79 9.22
CA THR A 89 -1.05 7.33 9.75
C THR A 89 0.14 6.66 9.06
N GLU A 90 1.33 7.21 9.28
CA GLU A 90 2.59 6.59 8.87
C GLU A 90 2.70 5.14 9.34
N HIS A 91 2.20 4.82 10.54
CA HIS A 91 2.24 3.47 11.09
C HIS A 91 1.43 2.50 10.22
N GLU A 92 0.15 2.78 9.94
CA GLU A 92 -0.69 1.85 9.17
C GLU A 92 -0.16 1.65 7.75
N TYR A 93 0.29 2.71 7.08
CA TYR A 93 0.91 2.57 5.76
C TYR A 93 2.19 1.72 5.82
N THR A 94 3.04 1.94 6.82
CA THR A 94 4.28 1.15 7.00
C THR A 94 3.97 -0.33 7.18
N GLU A 95 2.99 -0.66 8.04
CA GLU A 95 2.57 -2.03 8.28
C GLU A 95 1.94 -2.67 7.03
N CYS A 96 1.11 -1.94 6.28
CA CYS A 96 0.54 -2.44 5.02
C CYS A 96 1.65 -2.81 4.01
N PHE A 97 2.58 -1.89 3.79
CA PHE A 97 3.67 -2.07 2.84
C PHE A 97 4.62 -3.19 3.27
N ARG A 98 4.96 -3.27 4.57
CA ARG A 98 5.76 -4.37 5.11
C ARG A 98 5.07 -5.71 4.95
N ALA A 99 3.80 -5.80 5.34
CA ALA A 99 3.01 -7.03 5.23
C ALA A 99 2.92 -7.52 3.78
N PHE A 100 2.76 -6.61 2.81
CA PHE A 100 2.75 -6.98 1.39
C PHE A 100 4.10 -7.57 0.94
N VAL A 101 5.21 -6.92 1.27
CA VAL A 101 6.56 -7.39 0.93
C VAL A 101 6.84 -8.75 1.57
N GLU A 102 6.52 -8.90 2.85
CA GLU A 102 6.71 -10.15 3.59
C GLU A 102 5.83 -11.28 3.05
N LEU A 103 4.60 -10.98 2.62
CA LEU A 103 3.72 -11.95 1.98
C LEU A 103 4.32 -12.46 0.67
N VAL A 104 4.81 -11.57 -0.20
CA VAL A 104 5.47 -11.97 -1.45
C VAL A 104 6.70 -12.84 -1.16
N ARG A 105 7.53 -12.44 -0.19
CA ARG A 105 8.70 -13.21 0.22
C ARG A 105 8.34 -14.58 0.77
N SER A 106 7.35 -14.68 1.64
CA SER A 106 6.96 -15.94 2.29
C SER A 106 6.30 -16.92 1.33
N LEU A 107 5.44 -16.44 0.43
CA LEU A 107 4.70 -17.30 -0.48
C LEU A 107 5.47 -17.69 -1.75
N ARG A 108 6.45 -16.90 -2.17
CA ARG A 108 7.17 -17.11 -3.44
C ARG A 108 8.69 -17.11 -3.33
N GLY A 109 9.25 -16.77 -2.18
CA GLY A 109 10.71 -16.66 -2.02
C GLY A 109 11.34 -15.53 -2.81
N ILE A 110 10.54 -14.55 -3.27
CA ILE A 110 10.98 -13.45 -4.12
C ILE A 110 11.20 -12.20 -3.28
N SER A 111 12.34 -11.54 -3.48
CA SER A 111 12.57 -10.19 -2.99
C SER A 111 12.13 -9.18 -4.04
N ILE A 112 11.15 -8.34 -3.69
CA ILE A 112 10.72 -7.24 -4.54
C ILE A 112 11.88 -6.24 -4.63
N ARG A 113 12.26 -5.86 -5.86
CA ARG A 113 13.13 -4.72 -6.11
C ARG A 113 12.28 -3.59 -6.69
N CYS A 114 12.49 -2.38 -6.20
CA CYS A 114 11.70 -1.23 -6.57
C CYS A 114 12.63 -0.05 -6.89
N ASP A 115 12.57 0.47 -8.12
CA ASP A 115 13.37 1.64 -8.52
C ASP A 115 12.60 2.94 -8.27
N PHE A 116 11.27 2.87 -8.31
CA PHE A 116 10.38 4.00 -8.07
C PHE A 116 9.17 3.60 -7.23
N THR A 117 8.69 4.54 -6.43
CA THR A 117 7.41 4.41 -5.73
C THR A 117 6.53 5.58 -6.15
N MET A 118 5.24 5.36 -6.33
CA MET A 118 4.25 6.41 -6.55
C MET A 118 3.13 6.24 -5.54
N SER A 119 2.97 7.27 -4.71
CA SER A 119 1.99 7.30 -3.63
C SER A 119 1.12 8.54 -3.74
N ASP A 120 0.13 8.67 -2.86
CA ASP A 120 -0.57 9.94 -2.71
C ASP A 120 0.40 11.04 -2.30
N ALA A 121 0.03 12.29 -2.62
CA ALA A 121 0.80 13.47 -2.27
C ALA A 121 0.59 13.81 -0.78
N GLU A 122 0.95 12.89 0.12
CA GLU A 122 0.80 13.02 1.57
C GLU A 122 2.04 12.51 2.33
N ASP A 123 2.34 13.16 3.47
CA ASP A 123 3.55 12.89 4.25
C ASP A 123 3.56 11.48 4.85
N ALA A 124 2.39 10.98 5.28
CA ALA A 124 2.25 9.66 5.91
C ALA A 124 2.70 8.52 4.97
N GLN A 125 2.30 8.55 3.69
CA GLN A 125 2.74 7.55 2.71
C GLN A 125 4.22 7.72 2.36
N PHE A 126 4.71 8.96 2.25
CA PHE A 126 6.13 9.22 2.00
C PHE A 126 7.02 8.63 3.09
N LEU A 127 6.72 8.90 4.36
CA LEU A 127 7.46 8.39 5.52
C LEU A 127 7.36 6.87 5.61
N ALA A 128 6.17 6.30 5.39
CA ALA A 128 5.99 4.86 5.38
C ALA A 128 6.84 4.14 4.33
N LEU A 129 6.95 4.70 3.11
CA LEU A 129 7.83 4.17 2.07
C LEU A 129 9.32 4.32 2.41
N GLN A 130 9.71 5.27 3.26
CA GLN A 130 11.07 5.36 3.79
C GLN A 130 11.37 4.29 4.84
N ASN A 131 10.38 3.94 5.66
CA ASN A 131 10.52 2.99 6.76
C ASN A 131 10.52 1.52 6.33
N VAL A 132 10.15 1.22 5.09
CA VAL A 132 10.18 -0.14 4.54
C VAL A 132 11.46 -0.35 3.72
N PRO A 133 12.38 -1.25 4.13
CA PRO A 133 13.69 -1.43 3.49
C PRO A 133 13.63 -1.64 1.97
N THR A 134 12.62 -2.38 1.49
CA THR A 134 12.38 -2.61 0.06
C THR A 134 12.15 -1.33 -0.75
N PHE A 135 11.61 -0.28 -0.13
CA PHE A 135 11.24 0.97 -0.78
C PHE A 135 12.13 2.15 -0.36
N GLN A 136 12.95 1.99 0.68
CA GLN A 136 13.78 3.03 1.28
C GLN A 136 14.66 3.78 0.27
N HIS A 137 15.24 3.08 -0.70
CA HIS A 137 16.15 3.68 -1.69
C HIS A 137 15.51 3.96 -3.05
N ALA A 138 14.25 3.56 -3.26
CA ALA A 138 13.52 3.90 -4.48
C ALA A 138 13.35 5.42 -4.62
N THR A 139 13.26 5.94 -5.84
CA THR A 139 12.86 7.34 -6.04
C THR A 139 11.37 7.50 -5.70
N LYS A 140 11.04 8.49 -4.87
CA LYS A 140 9.66 8.76 -4.43
C LYS A 140 9.01 9.73 -5.41
N LEU A 141 7.94 9.27 -6.05
CA LEU A 141 7.08 10.06 -6.91
C LEU A 141 5.75 10.29 -6.19
N MET A 142 5.11 11.42 -6.48
CA MET A 142 3.76 11.72 -6.02
C MET A 142 2.77 11.53 -7.17
N CYS A 143 1.61 10.97 -6.87
CA CYS A 143 0.51 10.86 -7.81
C CYS A 143 0.12 12.26 -8.31
N PHE A 144 0.25 12.48 -9.62
CA PHE A 144 -0.02 13.79 -10.24
C PHE A 144 -1.44 14.29 -9.96
N PHE A 145 -2.43 13.38 -9.96
CA PHE A 145 -3.80 13.70 -9.61
C PHE A 145 -3.91 14.24 -8.19
N HIS A 146 -3.28 13.58 -7.20
CA HIS A 146 -3.29 14.02 -5.81
C HIS A 146 -2.55 15.34 -5.59
N VAL A 147 -1.48 15.58 -6.34
CA VAL A 147 -0.80 16.90 -6.35
C VAL A 147 -1.78 17.98 -6.83
N LEU A 148 -2.44 17.80 -7.97
CA LEU A 148 -3.39 18.78 -8.50
C LEU A 148 -4.59 18.98 -7.56
N TYR A 149 -5.12 17.90 -6.99
CA TYR A 149 -6.20 17.95 -6.01
C TYR A 149 -5.80 18.80 -4.79
N ASN A 150 -4.60 18.57 -4.23
CA ASN A 150 -4.09 19.32 -3.10
C ASN A 150 -3.85 20.79 -3.42
N VAL A 151 -3.30 21.10 -4.61
CA VAL A 151 -3.12 22.48 -5.08
C VAL A 151 -4.48 23.16 -5.19
N ARG A 152 -5.44 22.56 -5.90
CA ARG A 152 -6.79 23.13 -6.08
C ARG A 152 -7.49 23.37 -4.76
N LYS A 153 -7.42 22.42 -3.82
CA LYS A 153 -8.00 22.56 -2.47
C LYS A 153 -7.40 23.76 -1.73
N ARG A 154 -6.10 24.02 -1.90
CA ARG A 154 -5.42 25.15 -1.25
C ARG A 154 -5.61 26.48 -1.98
N THR A 155 -5.82 26.50 -3.29
CA THR A 155 -5.98 27.75 -4.06
C THR A 155 -7.43 28.13 -4.34
N GLN A 156 -8.41 27.32 -3.93
CA GLN A 156 -9.83 27.58 -4.19
C GLN A 156 -10.33 28.94 -3.65
N HIS A 157 -9.72 29.47 -2.58
CA HIS A 157 -10.08 30.77 -2.02
C HIS A 157 -9.48 31.97 -2.80
N LEU A 158 -8.61 31.69 -3.78
CA LEU A 158 -7.98 32.69 -4.64
C LEU A 158 -8.72 32.85 -5.99
N LEU A 159 -9.74 32.03 -6.23
CA LEU A 159 -10.60 32.02 -7.42
C LEU A 159 -12.01 32.43 -7.02
#